data_AF-A0A2M7UFH0-F1
#
_entry.id   AF-A0A2M7UFH0-F1
#
_cell.length_a   1.000
_cell.length_b   1.000
_cell.length_c   1.000
_cell.angle_alpha   90.00
_cell.angle_beta   90.00
_cell.angle_gamma   90.00
#
_symmetry.space_group_name_H-M   'P 1'
#
loop_
_entity.id
_entity.type
_entity.pdbx_description
1 polymer ?
#
loop_
_entity_poly.entity_id
_entity_poly.type
_entity_poly.pdbx_seq_one_letter_code
_entity_poly.pdbx_strand_id
1 'polypeptide(L)' 'MDLAIAYLGAAIGVGLILIGAGYGIGRLASAAAEGIARQPEAASSITGAVNLPLFLLEGVAIIGEVVALLIVLK' A
#
# COMPACT_ATOMS: atom_id res chain seq x y z
N MET A 1 28.74 -0.06 7.66
CA MET A 1 28.13 -0.68 6.46
C MET A 1 28.55 0.18 5.28
N ASP A 2 28.89 -0.41 4.14
CA ASP A 2 29.17 0.37 2.92
C ASP A 2 27.89 1.13 2.51
N LEU A 3 27.99 2.44 2.25
CA LEU A 3 26.86 3.27 1.83
C LEU A 3 26.19 2.68 0.57
N ALA A 4 26.98 2.10 -0.33
CA ALA A 4 26.46 1.48 -1.55
C ALA A 4 25.51 0.31 -1.22
N ILE A 5 25.85 -0.50 -0.22
CA ILE A 5 25.03 -1.64 0.21
C ILE A 5 23.75 -1.14 0.90
N ALA A 6 23.84 -0.09 1.72
CA ALA A 6 22.68 0.50 2.39
C ALA A 6 21.67 1.06 1.38
N TYR A 7 22.14 1.81 0.37
CA TYR A 7 21.28 2.37 -0.68
C TYR A 7 20.67 1.31 -1.58
N LEU A 8 21.42 0.26 -1.93
CA LEU A 8 20.88 -0.87 -2.68
C LEU A 8 19.76 -1.57 -1.88
N GLY A 9 19.97 -1.78 -0.58
CA GLY A 9 18.97 -2.35 0.31
C GLY A 9 17.71 -1.49 0.41
N ALA A 10 17.86 -0.16 0.53
CA ALA A 10 16.73 0.77 0.54
C ALA A 10 15.95 0.75 -0.79
N ALA A 11 16.64 0.75 -1.93
CA ALA A 11 16.00 0.70 -3.24
C ALA A 11 15.19 -0.59 -3.46
N ILE A 12 15.77 -1.75 -3.09
CA ILE A 12 15.07 -3.04 -3.15
C ILE A 12 13.87 -3.04 -2.17
N GLY A 13 14.07 -2.54 -0.95
CA GLY A 13 13.02 -2.47 0.07
C GLY A 13 11.81 -1.65 -0.39
N VAL A 14 12.04 -0.44 -0.91
CA VAL A 14 10.96 0.41 -1.47
C VAL A 14 10.27 -0.28 -2.63
N GLY A 15 11.02 -0.91 -3.54
CA GLY A 15 10.43 -1.64 -4.66
C GLY A 15 9.46 -2.74 -4.20
N LEU A 16 9.86 -3.51 -3.18
CA LEU A 16 8.99 -4.56 -2.61
C LEU A 16 7.76 -3.99 -1.90
N ILE A 17 7.92 -2.88 -1.15
CA ILE A 17 6.81 -2.18 -0.50
C ILE A 17 5.78 -1.72 -1.54
N LEU A 18 6.24 -1.07 -2.63
CA LEU A 18 5.37 -0.58 -3.70
C LEU A 18 4.62 -1.71 -4.41
N ILE A 19 5.28 -2.84 -4.66
CA ILE A 19 4.64 -4.03 -5.25
C ILE A 19 3.55 -4.56 -4.32
N GLY A 20 3.85 -4.72 -3.03
CA GLY A 20 2.88 -5.21 -2.04
C GLY A 20 1.69 -4.27 -1.88
N ALA A 21 1.96 -2.96 -1.75
CA ALA A 21 0.93 -1.94 -1.61
C ALA A 21 0.05 -1.87 -2.86
N GLY A 22 0.65 -1.73 -4.04
CA GLY A 22 -0.09 -1.65 -5.31
C GLY A 22 -0.96 -2.87 -5.56
N TYR A 23 -0.46 -4.07 -5.26
CA TYR A 23 -1.24 -5.30 -5.37
C TYR A 23 -2.44 -5.32 -4.40
N GLY A 24 -2.22 -4.98 -3.13
CA GLY A 24 -3.28 -4.99 -2.12
C GLY A 24 -4.36 -3.92 -2.38
N ILE A 25 -3.96 -2.70 -2.73
CA ILE A 25 -4.85 -1.61 -3.11
C ILE A 25 -5.69 -2.01 -4.33
N GLY A 26 -5.04 -2.53 -5.38
CA GLY A 26 -5.71 -2.95 -6.60
C GLY A 26 -6.77 -4.02 -6.34
N ARG A 27 -6.48 -4.99 -5.46
CA ARG A 27 -7.46 -6.02 -5.07
C ARG A 27 -8.64 -5.46 -4.28
N LEU A 28 -8.38 -4.58 -3.31
CA LEU A 28 -9.43 -3.93 -2.53
C LEU A 28 -10.33 -3.08 -3.43
N ALA A 29 -9.73 -2.28 -4.31
CA ALA A 29 -10.44 -1.43 -5.26
C ALA A 29 -11.28 -2.25 -6.25
N SER A 30 -10.72 -3.32 -6.83
CA SER A 30 -11.44 -4.19 -7.76
C SER A 30 -12.63 -4.87 -7.07
N ALA A 31 -12.43 -5.42 -5.86
CA ALA A 31 -13.49 -6.07 -5.10
C ALA A 31 -14.60 -5.08 -4.71
N ALA A 32 -14.24 -3.84 -4.33
CA ALA A 32 -15.20 -2.79 -4.07
C ALA A 32 -16.02 -2.44 -5.33
N ALA A 33 -15.35 -2.24 -6.46
CA ALA A 33 -15.99 -1.91 -7.74
C ALA A 33 -16.96 -3.01 -8.19
N GLU A 34 -16.54 -4.28 -8.13
CA GLU A 34 -17.40 -5.43 -8.44
C GLU A 34 -18.59 -5.53 -7.48
N GLY A 35 -18.37 -5.31 -6.18
CA GLY A 35 -19.44 -5.30 -5.18
C GLY A 35 -20.47 -4.22 -5.47
N ILE A 36 -20.02 -2.99 -5.76
CA ILE A 36 -20.88 -1.86 -6.10
C ILE A 36 -21.64 -2.11 -7.40
N ALA A 37 -20.98 -2.67 -8.42
CA ALA A 37 -21.62 -3.00 -9.69
C ALA A 37 -22.75 -4.05 -9.51
N ARG A 38 -22.58 -5.01 -8.61
CA ARG A 38 -23.62 -6.01 -8.29
C ARG A 38 -24.73 -5.46 -7.39
N GLN A 39 -24.41 -4.54 -6.49
CA GLN A 39 -25.34 -3.96 -5.52
C GLN A 39 -25.15 -2.43 -5.42
N PRO A 40 -25.67 -1.65 -6.39
CA PRO A 40 -25.47 -0.20 -6.42
C PRO A 40 -26.07 0.52 -5.21
N GLU A 41 -27.18 0.00 -4.68
CA GLU A 41 -27.88 0.51 -3.49
C GLU A 41 -27.01 0.45 -2.23
N ALA A 42 -26.06 -0.50 -2.17
CA ALA A 42 -25.17 -0.71 -1.04
C ALA A 42 -23.83 0.01 -1.18
N ALA A 43 -23.67 0.90 -2.17
CA ALA A 43 -22.36 1.47 -2.50
C ALA A 43 -21.65 2.15 -1.33
N SER A 44 -22.38 2.97 -0.55
CA SER A 44 -21.82 3.66 0.63
C SER A 44 -21.34 2.68 1.71
N SER A 45 -22.07 1.59 1.93
CA SER A 45 -21.72 0.53 2.88
C SER A 45 -20.46 -0.22 2.42
N ILE A 46 -20.38 -0.57 1.13
CA ILE A 46 -19.22 -1.25 0.54
C ILE A 46 -17.98 -0.37 0.64
N THR A 47 -18.08 0.91 0.25
CA THR A 47 -16.97 1.87 0.39
C THR A 47 -16.54 2.00 1.85
N GLY A 48 -17.49 2.12 2.78
CA GLY A 48 -17.20 2.18 4.22
C GLY A 48 -16.44 0.95 4.74
N ALA A 49 -16.85 -0.25 4.30
CA ALA A 49 -16.20 -1.50 4.68
C ALA A 49 -14.77 -1.64 4.13
N VAL A 50 -14.47 -1.05 2.97
CA VAL A 50 -13.16 -1.15 2.31
C VAL A 50 -12.17 -0.07 2.79
N ASN A 51 -12.66 1.08 3.24
CA ASN A 51 -11.81 2.22 3.63
C ASN A 51 -10.85 1.91 4.78
N LEU A 52 -11.31 1.24 5.85
CA LEU A 52 -10.45 0.92 6.98
C LEU A 52 -9.32 -0.06 6.59
N PRO A 53 -9.59 -1.20 5.94
CA PRO A 53 -8.54 -2.06 5.40
C PRO A 53 -7.57 -1.35 4.46
N LEU A 54 -8.08 -0.51 3.55
CA LEU A 54 -7.26 0.25 2.61
C LEU A 54 -6.33 1.22 3.34
N PHE A 55 -6.85 1.95 4.33
CA PHE A 55 -6.07 2.89 5.13
C PHE A 55 -4.99 2.19 5.96
N LEU A 56 -5.30 1.04 6.56
CA LEU A 56 -4.32 0.24 7.30
C LEU A 56 -3.20 -0.27 6.39
N LEU A 57 -3.53 -0.67 5.16
CA LEU A 57 -2.55 -1.10 4.17
C LEU A 57 -1.64 0.06 3.73
N GLU A 58 -2.22 1.21 3.39
CA GLU A 58 -1.47 2.44 3.09
C GLU A 58 -0.56 2.85 4.26
N GLY A 59 -1.05 2.78 5.49
CA GLY A 59 -0.26 3.09 6.69
C GLY A 59 0.99 2.22 6.82
N VAL A 60 0.90 0.92 6.54
CA VAL A 60 2.06 0.02 6.56
C VAL A 60 3.05 0.35 5.44
N ALA A 61 2.55 0.67 4.23
CA ALA A 61 3.39 1.06 3.11
C ALA A 61 4.19 2.34 3.40
N ILE A 62 3.51 3.38 3.91
CA ILE A 62 4.14 4.66 4.28
C ILE A 62 5.21 4.46 5.35
N ILE A 63 4.94 3.65 6.39
CA ILE A 63 5.95 3.35 7.43
C ILE A 63 7.20 2.74 6.79
N GLY A 64 7.03 1.80 5.85
CA GLY A 64 8.14 1.19 5.13
C GLY A 64 8.93 2.20 4.29
N GLU A 65 8.24 3.07 3.55
CA GLU A 65 8.88 4.12 2.74
C GLU A 65 9.65 5.12 3.61
N VAL A 66 9.10 5.52 4.74
CA VAL A 66 9.78 6.40 5.70
C VAL A 66 11.07 5.76 6.22
N VAL A 67 11.05 4.46 6.55
CA VAL A 67 12.26 3.75 6.97
C VAL A 67 13.30 3.74 5.84
N ALA A 68 12.90 3.47 4.60
CA ALA A 68 13.81 3.50 3.46
C ALA A 68 14.39 4.91 3.20
N LEU A 69 13.57 5.96 3.31
CA LEU A 69 14.04 7.35 3.23
C LEU A 69 15.04 7.68 4.32
N LEU A 70 14.82 7.20 5.56
CA LEU A 70 15.76 7.40 6.66
C LEU A 70 17.11 6.71 6.43
N ILE A 71 17.14 5.57 5.73
CA ILE A 71 18.39 4.88 5.34
C ILE A 71 19.17 5.68 4.28
N VAL A 72 18.47 6.42 3.42
CA VAL A 72 19.10 7.20 2.34
C VAL A 72 19.54 8.60 2.80
N LEU A 73 18.79 9.22 3.72
CA LEU A 73 18.97 10.62 4.09
C LEU A 73 19.77 10.86 5.38
N LYS A 74 20.04 9.83 6.18
CA LYS A 74 20.84 9.92 7.41
C LYS A 74 22.11 9.07 7.31
#